data_AF-A0A0P0MFQ1-F1
#
_entry.id   AF-A0A0P0MFQ1-F1
#
_cell.length_a   1.000
_cell.length_b   1.000
_cell.length_c   1.000
_cell.angle_alpha   90.00
_cell.angle_beta   90.00
_cell.angle_gamma   90.00
#
_symmetry.space_group_name_H-M   'P 1'
#
loop_
_entity.id
_entity.type
_entity.pdbx_description
1 polymer ?
#
loop_
_entity_poly.entity_id
_entity_poly.type
_entity_poly.pdbx_seq_one_letter_code
_entity_poly.pdbx_strand_id
1 'polypeptide(L)'
;MTKITDLHKLWLKRTGYRKVFNNSEAKFKLARKLIQARNKNVKTSVIKNFIQTDEEHDLALKELSKLFDLNPEMGSPDGDRLEELVSLVHAYEALQFPMK
;
A
#
# COMPACT_ATOMS: atom_id res chain seq x y z
N MET A 1 -7.76 39.05 9.03
CA MET A 1 -6.67 38.11 8.73
C MET A 1 -6.81 37.65 7.29
N THR A 2 -5.85 37.94 6.43
CA THR A 2 -5.85 37.47 5.03
C THR A 2 -5.45 36.00 5.01
N LYS A 3 -6.29 35.13 4.44
CA LYS A 3 -5.97 33.70 4.36
C LYS A 3 -4.80 33.52 3.39
N ILE A 4 -3.91 32.58 3.71
CA ILE A 4 -2.75 32.26 2.87
C ILE A 4 -3.16 31.87 1.44
N THR A 5 -4.36 31.31 1.28
CA THR A 5 -5.00 30.98 0.00
C THR A 5 -5.22 32.20 -0.89
N ASP A 6 -5.56 33.35 -0.30
CA ASP A 6 -5.86 34.56 -1.05
C ASP A 6 -4.56 35.27 -1.48
N LEU A 7 -3.52 35.23 -0.63
CA LEU A 7 -2.17 35.65 -0.99
C LEU A 7 -1.59 34.78 -2.11
N HIS A 8 -1.82 33.47 -2.05
CA HIS A 8 -1.36 32.53 -3.08
C HIS A 8 -1.97 32.84 -4.45
N LYS A 9 -3.28 33.12 -4.53
CA LYS A 9 -3.95 33.56 -5.78
C LYS A 9 -3.35 34.86 -6.32
N LEU A 10 -2.98 35.80 -5.45
CA LEU A 10 -2.34 37.04 -5.85
C LEU A 10 -0.92 36.80 -6.40
N TRP A 11 -0.13 35.96 -5.74
CA TRP A 11 1.24 35.63 -6.16
C TRP A 11 1.29 34.79 -7.44
N LEU A 12 0.29 33.95 -7.69
CA LEU A 12 0.14 33.23 -8.95
C LEU A 12 -0.03 34.16 -10.16
N LYS A 13 -0.37 35.44 -9.99
CA LYS A 13 -0.39 36.43 -11.08
C LYS A 13 1.02 36.94 -11.45
N ARG A 14 2.02 36.78 -10.57
CA ARG A 14 3.41 37.14 -10.83
C ARG A 14 4.12 36.01 -11.58
N THR A 15 4.71 36.31 -12.73
CA THR A 15 5.34 35.33 -13.63
C THR A 15 6.45 34.51 -12.96
N GLY A 16 7.29 35.16 -12.14
CA GLY A 16 8.37 34.49 -11.39
C GLY A 16 7.85 33.44 -10.40
N TYR A 17 6.89 33.80 -9.55
CA TYR A 17 6.30 32.89 -8.58
C TYR A 17 5.53 31.75 -9.27
N ARG A 18 4.76 32.06 -10.32
CA ARG A 18 4.04 31.06 -11.12
C ARG A 18 4.98 30.01 -11.71
N LYS A 19 6.12 30.42 -12.28
CA LYS A 19 7.09 29.50 -12.89
C LYS A 19 7.69 28.54 -11.86
N VAL A 20 8.09 29.06 -10.70
CA VAL A 20 8.66 28.26 -9.60
C VAL A 20 7.60 27.30 -9.02
N PHE A 21 6.38 27.78 -8.84
CA PHE A 21 5.27 26.98 -8.33
C PHE A 21 4.93 25.83 -9.28
N ASN A 22 4.75 26.09 -10.58
CA ASN A 22 4.42 25.04 -11.56
C ASN A 22 5.53 23.97 -11.66
N ASN A 23 6.80 24.39 -11.64
CA ASN A 23 7.92 23.44 -11.64
C ASN A 23 7.93 22.57 -10.37
N SER A 24 7.60 23.17 -9.23
CA SER A 24 7.49 22.45 -7.97
C SER A 24 6.27 21.52 -7.98
N GLU A 25 5.13 21.95 -8.51
CA GLU A 25 3.91 21.15 -8.65
C GLU A 25 4.17 19.90 -9.50
N ALA A 26 4.92 20.01 -10.60
CA ALA A 26 5.32 18.86 -11.41
C ALA A 26 6.17 17.87 -10.61
N LYS A 27 7.16 18.36 -9.85
CA LYS A 27 7.98 17.52 -8.95
C LYS A 27 7.13 16.87 -7.86
N PHE A 28 6.19 17.59 -7.26
CA PHE A 28 5.29 17.04 -6.24
C PHE A 28 4.32 16.03 -6.82
N LYS A 29 3.81 16.24 -8.04
CA LYS A 29 2.97 15.26 -8.75
C LYS A 29 3.74 13.98 -9.03
N LEU A 30 4.99 14.09 -9.50
CA LEU A 30 5.87 12.96 -9.71
C LEU A 30 6.18 12.23 -8.40
N ALA A 31 6.54 12.96 -7.35
CA ALA A 31 6.77 12.41 -6.02
C ALA A 31 5.53 11.69 -5.46
N ARG A 32 4.34 12.29 -5.58
CA ARG A 32 3.07 11.65 -5.20
C ARG A 32 2.82 10.38 -5.99
N LYS A 33 3.05 10.39 -7.31
CA LYS A 33 2.90 9.20 -8.17
C LYS A 33 3.88 8.09 -7.77
N LEU A 34 5.13 8.43 -7.45
CA LEU A 34 6.14 7.48 -6.96
C LEU A 34 5.76 6.91 -5.59
N ILE A 35 5.29 7.75 -4.66
CA ILE A 35 4.83 7.31 -3.34
C ILE A 35 3.60 6.42 -3.47
N GLN A 36 2.65 6.76 -4.34
CA GLN A 36 1.46 5.93 -4.59
C GLN A 36 1.82 4.60 -5.26
N ALA A 37 2.74 4.59 -6.22
CA ALA A 37 3.22 3.37 -6.85
C ALA A 37 3.94 2.47 -5.84
N ARG A 38 4.76 3.04 -4.96
CA ARG A 38 5.38 2.32 -3.84
C ARG A 38 4.33 1.82 -2.86
N ASN A 39 3.37 2.64 -2.45
CA ASN A 39 2.31 2.24 -1.52
C ASN A 39 1.43 1.15 -2.12
N LYS A 40 1.16 1.13 -3.42
CA LYS A 40 0.45 0.02 -4.09
C LYS A 40 1.21 -1.30 -3.98
N ASN A 41 2.54 -1.27 -3.94
CA ASN A 41 3.39 -2.44 -3.74
C ASN A 41 3.52 -2.80 -2.24
N VAL A 42 3.58 -1.80 -1.36
CA VAL A 42 3.56 -1.99 0.11
C VAL A 42 2.21 -2.51 0.60
N LYS A 43 1.09 -2.16 -0.04
CA LYS A 43 -0.25 -2.70 0.27
C LYS A 43 -0.32 -4.22 0.03
N THR A 44 0.56 -4.76 -0.82
CA THR A 44 0.74 -6.21 -1.03
C THR A 44 1.73 -6.82 -0.02
N SER A 45 2.57 -6.01 0.63
CA SER A 45 3.69 -6.44 1.49
C SER A 45 3.47 -6.17 2.98
N VAL A 46 2.34 -5.60 3.39
CA VAL A 46 1.98 -5.47 4.81
C VAL A 46 0.72 -6.29 5.03
N ILE A 47 0.85 -7.60 4.87
CA ILE A 47 0.05 -8.46 5.72
C ILE A 47 0.70 -8.27 7.09
N LYS A 48 0.02 -7.45 7.89
CA LYS A 48 0.35 -7.18 9.29
C LYS A 48 0.48 -8.52 10.00
N ASN A 49 1.18 -8.59 11.14
CA ASN A 49 1.33 -9.82 11.94
C ASN A 49 0.01 -10.57 12.26
N PHE A 50 -1.16 -9.98 11.97
CA PHE A 50 -2.47 -10.60 12.08
C PHE A 50 -3.40 -10.09 10.97
N ILE A 51 -4.17 -10.99 10.37
CA ILE A 51 -5.33 -10.69 9.51
C ILE A 51 -6.52 -10.38 10.43
N GLN A 52 -7.15 -9.22 10.27
CA GLN A 52 -8.25 -8.77 11.13
C GLN A 52 -9.55 -8.50 10.38
N THR A 53 -9.48 -8.38 9.06
CA THR A 53 -10.62 -8.04 8.21
C THR A 53 -10.76 -9.01 7.06
N ASP A 54 -11.97 -9.13 6.53
CA ASP A 54 -12.31 -10.01 5.41
C ASP A 54 -11.54 -9.59 4.13
N GLU A 55 -11.31 -8.28 3.93
CA GLU A 55 -10.49 -7.78 2.81
C GLU A 55 -9.02 -8.25 2.91
N GLU A 56 -8.46 -8.29 4.12
CA GLU A 56 -7.11 -8.79 4.36
C GLU A 56 -7.03 -10.32 4.19
N HIS A 57 -8.07 -11.04 4.59
CA HIS A 57 -8.20 -12.49 4.38
C HIS A 57 -8.27 -12.83 2.87
N ASP A 58 -9.11 -12.13 2.11
CA ASP A 58 -9.22 -12.29 0.66
C ASP A 58 -7.90 -12.00 -0.08
N LEU A 59 -7.16 -10.98 0.38
CA LEU A 59 -5.84 -10.66 -0.17
C LEU A 59 -4.81 -11.74 0.16
N ALA A 60 -4.83 -12.25 1.39
CA ALA A 60 -3.95 -13.34 1.82
C ALA A 60 -4.23 -14.63 1.02
N LEU A 61 -5.50 -14.98 0.80
CA LEU A 61 -5.89 -16.13 -0.03
C LEU A 61 -5.41 -16.00 -1.49
N LYS A 62 -5.51 -14.79 -2.09
CA LYS A 62 -5.00 -14.55 -3.45
C LYS A 62 -3.49 -14.68 -3.53
N GLU A 63 -2.76 -14.24 -2.50
CA GLU A 63 -1.31 -14.36 -2.49
C GLU A 63 -0.88 -15.82 -2.25
N LEU A 64 -1.56 -16.53 -1.34
CA LEU A 64 -1.37 -17.98 -1.13
C LEU A 64 -1.55 -18.76 -2.44
N SER A 65 -2.63 -18.49 -3.19
CA SER A 65 -2.87 -19.16 -4.48
C SER A 65 -1.68 -19.01 -5.44
N LYS A 66 -1.12 -17.80 -5.56
CA LYS A 66 0.05 -17.58 -6.43
C LYS A 66 1.29 -18.32 -5.93
N LEU A 67 1.51 -18.32 -4.61
CA LEU A 67 2.65 -19.00 -4.01
C LEU A 67 2.54 -20.53 -4.18
N PHE A 68 1.34 -21.10 -4.06
CA PHE A 68 1.10 -22.51 -4.39
C PHE A 68 1.39 -22.81 -5.87
N ASP A 69 0.95 -21.95 -6.80
CA ASP A 69 1.23 -22.11 -8.23
C ASP A 69 2.73 -22.01 -8.56
N LEU A 70 3.47 -21.18 -7.81
CA LEU A 70 4.93 -21.03 -7.92
C LEU A 70 5.70 -22.24 -7.38
N ASN A 71 5.09 -23.01 -6.46
CA ASN A 71 5.70 -24.14 -5.77
C ASN A 71 7.13 -23.85 -5.26
N PRO A 72 7.31 -22.85 -4.39
CA PRO A 72 8.61 -22.41 -3.93
C PRO A 72 9.32 -23.51 -3.13
N GLU A 73 10.65 -23.52 -3.20
CA GLU A 73 11.46 -24.42 -2.38
C GLU A 73 11.32 -24.09 -0.89
N MET A 74 11.31 -25.12 -0.05
CA MET A 74 11.33 -24.97 1.41
C MET A 74 12.58 -24.19 1.85
N GLY A 75 12.41 -23.18 2.70
CA GLY A 75 13.49 -22.30 3.15
C GLY A 75 13.91 -21.21 2.15
N SER A 76 13.21 -21.07 1.02
CA SER A 76 13.34 -19.89 0.17
C SER A 76 12.49 -18.74 0.73
N PRO A 77 12.79 -17.47 0.40
CA PRO A 77 11.99 -16.33 0.88
C PRO A 77 10.50 -16.44 0.53
N ASP A 78 10.17 -17.02 -0.63
CA ASP A 78 8.78 -17.23 -1.03
C ASP A 78 8.15 -18.43 -0.30
N GLY A 79 8.92 -19.46 0.04
CA GLY A 79 8.50 -20.58 0.88
C GLY A 79 8.22 -20.17 2.33
N ASP A 80 9.12 -19.39 2.93
CA ASP A 80 8.93 -18.84 4.28
C ASP A 80 7.67 -17.96 4.35
N ARG A 81 7.43 -17.16 3.31
CA ARG A 81 6.24 -16.33 3.18
C ARG A 81 4.96 -17.16 2.99
N LEU A 82 5.04 -18.28 2.26
CA LEU A 82 3.92 -19.21 2.11
C LEU A 82 3.51 -19.78 3.48
N GLU A 83 4.48 -20.28 4.26
CA GLU A 83 4.23 -20.83 5.59
C GLU A 83 3.62 -19.79 6.55
N GLU A 84 4.17 -18.57 6.55
CA GLU A 84 3.64 -17.46 7.35
C GLU A 84 2.17 -17.15 6.98
N LEU A 85 1.87 -17.04 5.69
CA LEU A 85 0.52 -16.73 5.23
C LEU A 85 -0.50 -17.81 5.57
N VAL A 86 -0.12 -19.08 5.46
CA VAL A 86 -0.98 -20.20 5.88
C VAL A 86 -1.32 -20.08 7.36
N SER A 87 -0.33 -19.79 8.20
CA SER A 87 -0.56 -19.63 9.64
C SER A 87 -1.49 -18.46 9.97
N LEU A 88 -1.36 -17.33 9.26
CA LEU A 88 -2.19 -16.15 9.50
C LEU A 88 -3.65 -16.36 9.07
N VAL A 89 -3.87 -17.01 7.93
CA VAL A 89 -5.22 -17.35 7.45
C VAL A 89 -5.89 -18.31 8.42
N HIS A 90 -5.19 -19.34 8.87
CA HIS A 90 -5.72 -20.31 9.83
C HIS A 90 -6.11 -19.64 11.16
N ALA A 91 -5.29 -18.73 11.66
CA ALA A 91 -5.58 -17.98 12.90
C ALA A 91 -6.84 -17.11 12.76
N TYR A 92 -7.02 -16.43 11.63
CA TYR A 92 -8.22 -15.64 11.36
C TYR A 92 -9.46 -16.52 11.23
N GLU A 93 -9.37 -17.63 10.48
CA GLU A 93 -10.49 -18.56 10.30
C GLU A 93 -10.90 -19.24 11.60
N ALA A 94 -9.96 -19.59 12.47
CA ALA A 94 -10.26 -20.15 13.79
C ALA A 94 -11.05 -19.18 14.68
N LEU A 95 -10.82 -17.86 14.53
CA LEU A 95 -11.56 -16.83 15.25
C LEU A 95 -12.94 -16.54 14.65
N GLN A 96 -13.05 -16.53 13.32
CA GLN A 96 -14.30 -16.18 12.62
C GLN A 96 -15.25 -17.37 12.42
N PHE A 97 -14.69 -18.56 12.20
CA PHE A 97 -15.41 -19.81 11.94
C PHE A 97 -15.01 -20.88 12.96
N PRO A 98 -15.28 -20.69 14.26
CA PRO A 98 -15.04 -21.75 15.23
C PRO A 98 -15.88 -22.97 14.85
N MET A 99 -15.22 -24.10 14.60
CA MET A 99 -15.88 -25.38 14.34
C MET A 99 -16.81 -25.70 15.51
N LYS A 100 -18.11 -25.80 15.23
CA LYS A 100 -19.13 -26.31 16.16
C LYS A 100 -19.11 -27.83 16.21
#